data_AF-A0A838PQQ3-F1
#
_entry.id   AF-A0A838PQQ3-F1
#
_cell.length_a   1.000
_cell.length_b   1.000
_cell.length_c   1.000
_cell.angle_alpha   90.00
_cell.angle_beta   90.00
_cell.angle_gamma   90.00
#
_symmetry.space_group_name_H-M   'P 1'
#
loop_
_entity.id
_entity.type
_entity.pdbx_description
1 polymer ?
#
loop_
_entity_poly.entity_id
_entity_poly.type
_entity_poly.pdbx_seq_one_letter_code
_entity_poly.pdbx_strand_id
1 'polypeptide(L)'
;MHRTKVRVVEDALDANNTIARANRDDFDRESVAVVNLMSAPGAGKTTLLERALGELDGVRAGVLEGDVQGSLDADRLAHLHVPVVQL
;
A
#
# COMPACT_ATOMS: atom_id res chain seq x y z
N MET A 1 -19.91 -21.84 -17.54
CA MET A 1 -19.83 -20.37 -17.74
C MET A 1 -18.43 -20.02 -18.22
N HIS A 2 -18.27 -19.78 -19.53
CA HIS A 2 -16.99 -19.41 -20.12
C HIS A 2 -16.65 -17.95 -19.74
N ARG A 3 -15.53 -17.73 -19.04
CA ARG A 3 -14.94 -16.39 -18.89
C ARG A 3 -14.27 -16.02 -20.20
N THR A 4 -14.94 -15.22 -21.03
CA THR A 4 -14.24 -14.47 -22.08
C THR A 4 -13.36 -13.45 -21.37
N LYS A 5 -12.05 -13.71 -21.28
CA LYS A 5 -11.10 -12.69 -20.85
C LYS A 5 -11.11 -11.60 -21.91
N VAL A 6 -11.53 -10.41 -21.50
CA VAL A 6 -11.56 -9.23 -22.37
C VAL A 6 -10.12 -8.72 -22.49
N ARG A 7 -9.56 -8.69 -23.71
CA ARG A 7 -8.16 -8.34 -24.00
C ARG A 7 -7.65 -7.11 -23.22
N VAL A 8 -8.50 -6.10 -23.08
CA VAL A 8 -8.21 -4.86 -22.31
C VAL A 8 -7.78 -5.14 -20.86
N VAL A 9 -8.38 -6.12 -20.20
CA VAL A 9 -8.04 -6.49 -18.82
C VAL A 9 -6.66 -7.17 -18.76
N GLU A 10 -6.33 -7.98 -19.76
CA GLU A 10 -5.02 -8.64 -19.84
C GLU A 10 -3.91 -7.60 -20.07
N ASP A 11 -4.12 -6.70 -21.03
CA ASP A 11 -3.16 -5.61 -21.33
C ASP A 11 -2.93 -4.71 -20.10
N ALA A 12 -3.99 -4.37 -19.36
CA ALA A 12 -3.89 -3.57 -18.14
C ALA A 12 -3.13 -4.28 -17.01
N LEU A 13 -3.34 -5.59 -16.84
CA LEU A 13 -2.61 -6.39 -15.85
C LEU A 13 -1.13 -6.52 -16.22
N ASP A 14 -0.81 -6.67 -17.50
CA ASP A 14 0.58 -6.77 -17.97
C ASP A 14 1.33 -5.44 -17.81
N ALA A 15 0.67 -4.32 -18.10
CA ALA A 15 1.21 -2.99 -17.81
C ALA A 15 1.45 -2.81 -16.30
N ASN A 16 0.48 -3.17 -15.45
CA ASN A 16 0.62 -3.11 -14.00
C ASN A 16 1.78 -3.98 -13.49
N ASN A 17 1.92 -5.20 -14.01
CA ASN A 17 3.02 -6.10 -13.64
C ASN A 17 4.39 -5.53 -14.04
N THR A 18 4.46 -4.79 -15.14
CA THR A 18 5.69 -4.12 -15.59
C THR A 18 6.07 -2.99 -14.63
N ILE A 19 5.10 -2.16 -14.24
CA ILE A 19 5.32 -1.08 -13.25
C ILE A 19 5.68 -1.66 -11.88
N ALA A 20 4.98 -2.71 -11.44
CA ALA A 20 5.24 -3.36 -10.15
C ALA A 20 6.65 -3.97 -10.06
N ARG A 21 7.20 -4.47 -11.18
CA ARG A 21 8.59 -4.93 -11.26
C ARG A 21 9.57 -3.77 -11.12
N ALA A 22 9.36 -2.68 -11.86
CA ALA A 22 10.21 -1.49 -11.75
C ALA A 22 10.21 -0.92 -10.32
N ASN A 23 9.04 -0.83 -9.67
CA ASN A 23 8.95 -0.40 -8.28
C ASN A 23 9.74 -1.31 -7.33
N ARG A 24 9.68 -2.63 -7.53
CA ARG A 24 10.43 -3.59 -6.71
C ARG A 24 11.94 -3.41 -6.87
N ASP A 25 12.40 -3.28 -8.11
CA ASP A 25 13.83 -3.04 -8.40
C ASP A 25 14.32 -1.72 -7.77
N ASP A 26 13.47 -0.69 -7.75
CA ASP A 26 13.75 0.57 -7.07
C ASP A 26 13.82 0.41 -5.54
N PHE A 27 12.85 -0.27 -4.94
CA PHE A 27 12.86 -0.52 -3.48
C PHE A 27 14.04 -1.38 -3.04
N ASP A 28 14.38 -2.42 -3.80
CA ASP A 28 15.51 -3.30 -3.51
C ASP A 28 16.84 -2.54 -3.60
N ARG A 29 16.99 -1.66 -4.62
CA ARG A 29 18.18 -0.81 -4.76
C ARG A 29 18.36 0.14 -3.58
N GLU A 30 17.27 0.72 -3.08
CA GLU A 30 17.29 1.61 -1.91
C GLU A 30 17.27 0.85 -0.56
N SER A 31 17.28 -0.49 -0.60
CA SER A 31 17.18 -1.36 0.59
C SER A 31 15.96 -1.05 1.47
N VAL A 32 14.82 -0.76 0.85
CA VAL A 32 13.55 -0.45 1.52
C VAL A 32 12.63 -1.66 1.46
N ALA A 33 12.25 -2.19 2.63
CA ALA A 33 11.23 -3.22 2.72
C ALA A 33 9.83 -2.59 2.58
N VAL A 34 9.02 -3.10 1.65
CA VAL A 34 7.66 -2.58 1.39
C VAL A 34 6.63 -3.69 1.59
N VAL A 35 5.54 -3.36 2.27
CA VAL A 35 4.42 -4.27 2.53
C VAL A 35 3.14 -3.68 1.95
N ASN A 36 2.48 -4.41 1.06
CA ASN A 36 1.15 -4.06 0.57
C ASN A 36 0.08 -4.72 1.45
N LEU A 37 -0.70 -3.91 2.17
CA LEU A 37 -1.77 -4.39 3.05
C LEU A 37 -3.14 -4.15 2.41
N MET A 38 -3.75 -5.22 1.89
CA MET A 38 -5.10 -5.20 1.35
C MET A 38 -6.07 -5.88 2.30
N SER A 39 -7.27 -5.32 2.47
CA SER A 39 -8.32 -5.90 3.29
C SER A 39 -9.72 -5.53 2.79
N ALA A 40 -10.74 -6.23 3.26
CA ALA A 40 -12.11 -5.77 3.10
C ALA A 40 -12.34 -4.46 3.89
N PRO A 41 -13.32 -3.62 3.50
CA PRO A 41 -13.72 -2.46 4.28
C PRO A 41 -14.08 -2.86 5.73
N GLY A 42 -13.60 -2.09 6.72
CA GLY A 42 -13.87 -2.34 8.13
C GLY A 42 -13.13 -3.53 8.77
N ALA A 43 -12.25 -4.23 8.03
CA ALA A 43 -11.49 -5.37 8.55
C ALA A 43 -10.37 -4.99 9.56
N GLY A 44 -10.19 -3.70 9.83
CA GLY A 44 -9.23 -3.21 10.83
C GLY A 44 -7.83 -2.90 10.31
N LYS A 45 -7.64 -2.71 8.99
CA LYS A 45 -6.35 -2.28 8.37
C LYS A 45 -5.69 -1.15 9.16
N THR A 46 -6.43 -0.07 9.41
CA THR A 46 -5.92 1.13 10.08
C THR A 46 -5.49 0.83 11.52
N THR A 47 -6.27 0.06 12.27
CA THR A 47 -5.91 -0.34 13.65
C THR A 47 -4.69 -1.26 13.70
N LEU A 48 -4.53 -2.14 12.71
CA LEU A 48 -3.32 -2.96 12.60
C LEU A 48 -2.09 -2.07 12.32
N LEU A 49 -2.20 -1.12 11.40
CA LEU A 49 -1.12 -0.18 11.09
C LEU A 49 -0.73 0.68 12.30
N GLU A 50 -1.71 1.22 13.04
CA GLU A 50 -1.47 2.02 14.25
C GLU A 50 -0.63 1.25 15.28
N ARG A 51 -0.99 -0.01 15.55
CA ARG A 51 -0.26 -0.85 16.50
C ARG A 51 1.11 -1.27 15.98
N ALA A 52 1.19 -1.72 14.73
CA ALA A 52 2.44 -2.19 14.14
C ALA A 52 3.47 -1.06 14.11
N LEU A 53 3.09 0.15 13.67
CA LEU A 53 4.00 1.29 13.63
C LEU A 53 4.46 1.74 15.02
N GLY A 54 3.59 1.62 16.04
CA GLY A 54 3.95 1.91 17.43
C GLY A 54 4.92 0.89 18.06
N GLU A 55 5.00 -0.33 17.53
CA GLU A 55 5.90 -1.38 18.04
C GLU A 55 7.23 -1.48 17.27
N LEU A 56 7.36 -0.79 16.14
CA LEU A 56 8.55 -0.80 15.28
C LEU A 56 9.62 0.20 15.74
N ASP A 57 10.11 0.02 16.97
CA ASP A 57 11.17 0.84 17.53
C ASP A 57 12.47 0.77 16.71
N GLY A 58 13.04 1.94 16.40
CA GLY A 58 14.29 2.06 15.64
C GLY A 58 14.15 1.86 14.13
N VAL A 59 12.93 1.65 13.62
CA VAL A 59 12.67 1.54 12.18
C VAL A 59 12.14 2.86 11.63
N ARG A 60 12.75 3.35 10.54
CA ARG A 60 12.18 4.49 9.78
C ARG A 60 11.09 3.97 8.86
N ALA A 61 9.84 4.10 9.30
CA ALA A 61 8.66 3.72 8.53
C ALA A 61 8.06 4.92 7.78
N GLY A 62 7.23 4.63 6.79
CA GLY A 62 6.37 5.57 6.06
C GLY A 62 5.13 4.83 5.58
N VAL A 63 4.02 5.54 5.40
CA VAL A 63 2.75 4.95 4.93
C VAL A 63 2.32 5.61 3.62
N LEU A 64 2.00 4.77 2.63
CA LEU A 64 1.33 5.17 1.39
C LEU A 64 -0.13 4.75 1.50
N GLU A 65 -1.02 5.72 1.51
CA GLU A 65 -2.47 5.53 1.60
C GLU A 65 -3.06 5.68 0.19
N GLY A 66 -3.88 4.71 -0.21
CA GLY A 66 -4.42 4.62 -1.57
C GLY A 66 -5.93 4.42 -1.58
N ASP A 67 -6.62 4.71 -0.48
CA ASP A 67 -8.07 4.64 -0.41
C ASP A 67 -8.67 5.96 -0.93
N VAL A 68 -9.80 5.85 -1.63
CA VAL A 68 -10.56 7.00 -2.13
C VAL A 68 -11.34 7.64 -0.97
N GLN A 69 -11.54 6.93 0.15
CA GLN A 69 -12.27 7.40 1.33
C GLN A 69 -11.50 8.43 2.18
N GLY A 70 -11.18 9.59 1.60
CA GLY A 70 -10.80 10.82 2.31
C GLY A 70 -9.53 10.71 3.17
N SER A 71 -9.17 11.81 3.84
CA SER A 71 -7.96 11.89 4.68
C SER A 71 -8.07 11.14 6.01
N LEU A 72 -9.17 10.44 6.29
CA LEU A 72 -9.49 9.96 7.64
C LEU A 72 -8.44 8.96 8.17
N ASP A 73 -7.95 8.07 7.30
CA ASP A 73 -6.88 7.13 7.66
C ASP A 73 -5.53 7.85 7.84
N ALA A 74 -5.23 8.83 6.99
CA ALA A 74 -4.01 9.63 7.10
C ALA A 74 -3.99 10.50 8.38
N ASP A 75 -5.12 11.15 8.71
CA ASP A 75 -5.30 11.94 9.92
C ASP A 75 -5.18 11.08 11.16
N ARG A 76 -5.75 9.86 11.12
CA ARG A 76 -5.58 8.88 12.18
C ARG A 76 -4.15 8.41 12.31
N LEU A 77 -3.35 8.35 11.26
CA LEU A 77 -1.94 7.92 11.37
C LEU A 77 -0.98 9.08 11.68
N ALA A 78 -1.41 10.33 11.49
CA ALA A 78 -0.56 11.52 11.68
C ALA A 78 0.02 11.64 13.10
N HIS A 79 -0.69 11.16 14.14
CA HIS A 79 -0.21 11.20 15.53
C HIS A 79 0.96 10.24 15.80
N LEU A 80 1.23 9.29 14.90
CA LEU A 80 2.33 8.33 15.05
C LEU A 80 3.69 8.93 14.63
N HIS A 81 3.72 10.20 14.20
CA HIS A 81 4.92 10.91 13.73
C HIS A 81 5.67 10.18 12.59
N VAL A 82 4.93 9.36 11.84
CA VAL A 82 5.38 8.67 10.64
C VAL A 82 4.93 9.48 9.42
N PRO A 83 5.77 9.67 8.38
CA PRO A 83 5.33 10.31 7.15
C PRO A 83 4.21 9.50 6.48
N VAL A 84 3.08 10.16 6.19
CA VAL A 84 1.94 9.57 5.48
C VAL A 84 1.67 10.37 4.21
N VAL A 85 1.54 9.68 3.07
CA VAL A 85 1.26 10.30 1.77
C VAL A 85 0.04 9.63 1.13
N GLN A 86 -0.90 10.45 0.67
CA GLN A 86 -2.05 10.02 -0.15
C GLN A 86 -1.60 9.92 -1.62
N LEU A 87 -1.89 8.80 -2.27
CA LEU A 87 -1.63 8.58 -3.70
C LEU A 87 -2.82 8.99 -4.59
#